data_AF-A0A377PFH1-F1
#
_entry.id   AF-A0A377PFH1-F1
#
_cell.length_a   1.000
_cell.length_b   1.000
_cell.length_c   1.000
_cell.angle_alpha   90.00
_cell.angle_beta   90.00
_cell.angle_gamma   90.00
#
_symmetry.space_group_name_H-M   'P 1'
#
loop_
_entity.id
_entity.type
_entity.pdbx_description
1 polymer ?
#
loop_
_entity_poly.entity_id
_entity_poly.type
_entity_poly.pdbx_seq_one_letter_code
_entity_poly.pdbx_strand_id
1 'polypeptide(L)'
;MWLKNGPVLAVLAFILWGITPLFYKMLPDANVLELLAQRLFWSIPLLLLLRLLFKNRTTWQQVWQDKRSLFCCLLGGLIMSVSWTTFIYALTHNLVLDASLGYFTNPLFSIALGVIFLHDKLSRFQRIAVVLAITGLVYQVILFRPRSTSRFGNGQHICILWVSA
;
A
#
# COMPACT_ATOMS: atom_id res chain seq x y z
N MET A 1 -0.40 -27.89 3.82
CA MET A 1 0.85 -28.14 3.06
C MET A 1 1.14 -27.07 1.99
N TRP A 2 0.14 -26.33 1.50
CA TRP A 2 0.28 -25.22 0.52
C TRP A 2 0.98 -23.94 1.02
N LEU A 3 1.25 -23.82 2.32
CA LEU A 3 1.91 -22.64 2.93
C LEU A 3 3.44 -22.74 3.00
N LYS A 4 4.06 -23.82 2.49
CA LYS A 4 5.52 -24.02 2.60
C LYS A 4 6.34 -23.20 1.59
N ASN A 5 5.71 -22.67 0.53
CA ASN A 5 6.37 -21.85 -0.48
C ASN A 5 5.91 -20.39 -0.36
N GLY A 6 6.28 -19.73 0.75
CA GLY A 6 6.03 -18.30 0.97
C GLY A 6 6.35 -17.41 -0.25
N PRO A 7 7.45 -17.65 -1.00
CA PRO A 7 7.76 -16.87 -2.20
C PRO A 7 6.72 -17.00 -3.32
N VAL A 8 6.20 -18.20 -3.57
CA VAL A 8 5.21 -18.43 -4.65
C VAL A 8 3.88 -17.73 -4.33
N LEU A 9 3.46 -17.78 -3.07
CA LEU A 9 2.25 -17.09 -2.63
C LEU A 9 2.39 -15.56 -2.76
N ALA A 10 3.58 -15.03 -2.43
CA ALA A 10 3.88 -13.61 -2.61
C ALA A 10 3.83 -13.21 -4.10
N VAL A 11 4.44 -13.99 -4.99
CA VAL A 11 4.38 -13.73 -6.44
C VAL A 11 2.94 -13.70 -6.95
N LEU A 12 2.11 -14.69 -6.59
CA LEU A 12 0.70 -14.72 -6.99
C LEU A 12 -0.08 -13.52 -6.44
N ALA A 13 0.16 -13.15 -5.18
CA ALA A 13 -0.45 -11.97 -4.58
C ALA A 13 -0.06 -10.68 -5.32
N PHE A 14 1.22 -10.51 -5.66
CA PHE A 14 1.68 -9.35 -6.41
C PHE A 14 1.14 -9.30 -7.85
N ILE A 15 0.96 -10.45 -8.51
CA ILE A 15 0.32 -10.52 -9.82
C ILE A 15 -1.13 -10.07 -9.74
N LEU A 16 -1.91 -10.63 -8.80
CA LEU A 16 -3.30 -10.23 -8.58
C LEU A 16 -3.41 -8.74 -8.28
N TRP A 17 -2.49 -8.24 -7.45
CA TRP A 17 -2.45 -6.84 -7.08
C TRP A 17 -2.08 -5.94 -8.28
N GLY A 18 -1.13 -6.36 -9.13
CA GLY A 18 -0.73 -5.65 -10.35
C GLY A 18 -1.80 -5.59 -11.45
N ILE A 19 -2.80 -6.47 -11.43
CA ILE A 19 -3.97 -6.41 -12.33
C ILE A 19 -4.96 -5.33 -11.88
N THR A 20 -4.94 -4.94 -10.60
CA THR A 20 -5.91 -4.00 -10.01
C THR A 20 -5.91 -2.61 -10.69
N PRO A 21 -4.76 -1.98 -10.99
CA PRO A 21 -4.73 -0.71 -11.73
C PRO A 21 -5.31 -0.82 -13.15
N LEU A 22 -5.11 -1.96 -13.81
CA LEU A 22 -5.66 -2.22 -15.14
C LEU A 22 -7.19 -2.29 -15.09
N PHE A 23 -7.73 -2.97 -14.07
CA PHE A 23 -9.16 -3.02 -13.82
C PHE A 23 -9.74 -1.61 -13.60
N TYR A 24 -9.14 -0.77 -12.75
CA TYR A 24 -9.64 0.58 -12.51
C TYR A 24 -9.59 1.49 -13.75
N LYS A 25 -8.59 1.31 -14.62
CA LYS A 25 -8.52 2.04 -15.89
C LYS A 25 -9.68 1.70 -16.85
N MET A 26 -10.23 0.48 -16.74
CA MET A 26 -11.37 0.03 -17.55
C MET A 26 -12.72 0.52 -17.01
N LEU A 27 -12.75 1.19 -15.84
CA LEU A 27 -13.95 1.76 -15.22
C LEU A 27 -13.86 3.31 -15.17
N PRO A 28 -13.98 4.01 -16.31
CA PRO A 28 -13.73 5.45 -16.39
C PRO A 28 -14.72 6.34 -15.59
N ASP A 29 -15.93 5.88 -15.31
CA ASP A 29 -16.97 6.66 -14.61
C ASP A 29 -17.30 6.15 -13.19
N ALA A 30 -16.50 5.20 -12.67
CA ALA A 30 -16.84 4.60 -11.39
C ALA A 30 -16.47 5.53 -10.22
N ASN A 31 -17.44 5.77 -9.33
CA ASN A 31 -17.24 6.63 -8.18
C ASN A 31 -16.22 5.99 -7.21
N VAL A 32 -15.17 6.73 -6.87
CA VAL A 32 -14.10 6.27 -5.96
C VAL A 32 -14.67 5.80 -4.61
N LEU A 33 -15.73 6.45 -4.12
CA LEU A 33 -16.39 6.07 -2.88
C LEU A 33 -17.14 4.74 -3.01
N GLU A 34 -17.75 4.45 -4.16
CA GLU A 34 -18.43 3.17 -4.41
C GLU A 34 -17.42 2.02 -4.48
N LEU A 35 -16.28 2.22 -5.13
CA LEU A 35 -15.19 1.25 -5.17
C LEU A 35 -14.67 0.93 -3.77
N LEU A 36 -14.46 1.96 -2.95
CA LEU A 36 -14.01 1.80 -1.56
C LEU A 36 -15.08 1.09 -0.71
N ALA A 37 -16.35 1.47 -0.88
CA ALA A 37 -17.48 0.85 -0.17
C ALA A 37 -17.59 -0.65 -0.50
N GLN A 38 -17.45 -1.04 -1.77
CA GLN A 38 -17.44 -2.45 -2.16
C GLN A 38 -16.27 -3.21 -1.52
N ARG A 39 -15.08 -2.59 -1.44
CA ARG A 39 -13.92 -3.20 -0.77
C ARG A 39 -14.15 -3.42 0.72
N LEU A 40 -14.72 -2.43 1.41
CA LEU A 40 -15.06 -2.54 2.84
C LEU A 40 -16.17 -3.57 3.07
N PHE A 41 -17.19 -3.55 2.22
CA PHE A 41 -18.32 -4.47 2.28
C PHE A 41 -17.87 -5.93 2.12
N TRP A 42 -16.98 -6.24 1.18
CA TRP A 42 -16.43 -7.59 0.99
C TRP A 42 -15.39 -7.98 2.05
N SER A 43 -14.70 -7.01 2.66
CA SER A 43 -13.70 -7.30 3.69
C SER A 43 -14.34 -7.91 4.95
N ILE A 44 -15.50 -7.43 5.37
CA ILE A 44 -16.21 -7.91 6.58
C ILE A 44 -16.52 -9.42 6.51
N PRO A 45 -17.28 -9.94 5.52
CA PRO A 45 -17.62 -11.35 5.45
C PRO A 45 -16.38 -12.22 5.22
N LEU A 46 -15.40 -11.75 4.46
CA LEU A 46 -14.19 -12.49 4.16
C LEU A 46 -13.30 -12.64 5.40
N LEU A 47 -13.14 -11.57 6.19
CA LEU A 47 -12.43 -11.62 7.48
C LEU A 47 -13.18 -12.46 8.51
N LEU A 48 -14.52 -12.41 8.55
CA LEU A 48 -15.33 -13.27 9.42
C LEU A 48 -15.17 -14.75 9.06
N LEU A 49 -15.21 -15.08 7.77
CA LEU A 49 -14.98 -16.44 7.28
C LEU A 49 -13.55 -16.91 7.61
N LEU A 50 -12.55 -16.05 7.41
CA LEU A 50 -11.17 -16.36 7.72
C LEU A 50 -10.97 -16.59 9.24
N ARG A 51 -11.65 -15.80 10.09
CA ARG A 51 -11.67 -16.01 11.54
C ARG A 51 -12.21 -17.40 11.92
N LEU A 52 -13.17 -17.95 11.17
CA LEU A 52 -13.69 -19.30 11.42
C LEU A 52 -12.64 -20.39 11.16
N LEU A 53 -11.70 -20.14 10.24
CA LEU A 53 -10.62 -21.09 9.89
C LEU A 53 -9.49 -21.11 10.93
N PHE A 54 -9.32 -20.07 11.75
CA PHE A 54 -8.32 -20.04 12.81
C PHE A 54 -8.81 -20.74 14.09
N LYS A 55 -8.01 -21.68 14.61
CA LYS A 55 -8.29 -22.42 15.85
C LYS A 55 -8.17 -21.56 17.12
N ASN A 56 -7.24 -20.60 17.15
CA ASN A 56 -7.00 -19.74 18.31
C ASN A 56 -7.77 -18.42 18.14
N ARG A 57 -9.00 -18.38 18.63
CA ARG A 57 -9.91 -17.25 18.45
C ARG A 57 -9.82 -16.32 19.65
N THR A 58 -9.50 -15.05 19.42
CA THR A 58 -9.73 -14.00 20.42
C THR A 58 -11.24 -13.88 20.69
N THR A 59 -11.60 -13.92 21.96
CA THR A 59 -12.98 -13.74 22.41
C THR A 59 -13.38 -12.29 22.16
N TRP A 60 -14.62 -12.05 21.73
CA TRP A 60 -15.11 -10.68 21.50
C TRP A 60 -14.89 -9.78 22.72
N GLN A 61 -15.06 -10.31 23.93
CA GLN A 61 -14.78 -9.59 25.18
C GLN A 61 -13.32 -9.10 25.30
N GLN A 62 -12.34 -9.89 24.86
CA GLN A 62 -10.93 -9.49 24.89
C GLN A 62 -10.64 -8.36 23.90
N VAL A 63 -11.32 -8.37 22.74
CA VAL A 63 -11.22 -7.30 21.74
C VAL A 63 -11.76 -5.98 22.29
N TRP A 64 -12.92 -6.01 22.96
CA TRP A 64 -13.52 -4.81 23.57
C TRP A 64 -12.75 -4.29 24.80
N GLN A 65 -12.01 -5.17 25.49
CA GLN A 65 -11.14 -4.79 26.60
C GLN A 65 -9.85 -4.10 26.13
N ASP A 66 -9.32 -4.49 24.96
CA ASP A 66 -8.13 -3.86 24.38
C ASP A 66 -8.48 -2.62 23.54
N LYS A 67 -8.89 -1.55 24.25
CA LYS A 67 -9.21 -0.25 23.65
C LYS A 67 -8.03 0.35 22.88
N ARG A 68 -6.79 0.03 23.27
CA ARG A 68 -5.58 0.56 22.62
C ARG A 68 -5.41 -0.07 21.24
N SER A 69 -5.52 -1.40 21.15
CA SER A 69 -5.46 -2.12 19.87
C SER A 69 -6.61 -1.71 18.96
N LEU A 70 -7.83 -1.56 19.51
CA LEU A 70 -8.97 -1.02 18.75
C LEU A 70 -8.70 0.38 18.20
N PHE A 71 -8.17 1.29 19.01
CA PHE A 71 -7.85 2.65 18.57
C PHE A 71 -6.73 2.66 17.52
N CYS A 72 -5.68 1.86 17.70
CA CYS A 72 -4.62 1.70 16.69
C CYS A 72 -5.17 1.13 15.37
N CYS A 73 -6.06 0.14 15.42
CA CYS A 73 -6.72 -0.41 14.24
C CYS A 73 -7.63 0.60 13.54
N LEU A 74 -8.37 1.41 14.30
CA LEU A 74 -9.20 2.49 13.75
C LEU A 74 -8.33 3.55 13.07
N LEU A 75 -7.27 4.01 13.75
CA LEU A 75 -6.36 5.01 13.21
C LEU A 75 -5.62 4.48 11.97
N GLY A 76 -5.12 3.25 12.03
CA GLY A 76 -4.49 2.57 10.90
C GLY A 76 -5.46 2.37 9.73
N GLY A 77 -6.71 2.00 10.01
CA GLY A 77 -7.77 1.89 9.01
C GLY A 77 -8.10 3.22 8.33
N LEU A 78 -8.15 4.32 9.08
CA LEU A 78 -8.36 5.66 8.53
C LEU A 78 -7.20 6.11 7.64
N ILE A 79 -5.95 5.93 8.11
CA ILE A 79 -4.75 6.25 7.33
C ILE A 79 -4.73 5.42 6.03
N MET A 80 -4.99 4.12 6.13
CA MET A 80 -5.03 3.21 4.99
C MET A 80 -6.16 3.57 4.01
N SER A 81 -7.31 4.02 4.52
CA SER A 81 -8.44 4.48 3.70
C SER A 81 -8.05 5.72 2.89
N VAL A 82 -7.40 6.70 3.51
CA VAL A 82 -6.92 7.91 2.82
C VAL A 82 -5.90 7.54 1.74
N SER A 83 -4.90 6.73 2.09
CA SER A 83 -3.87 6.24 1.15
C SER A 83 -4.51 5.53 -0.06
N TRP A 84 -5.49 4.66 0.19
CA TRP A 84 -6.17 3.91 -0.87
C TRP A 84 -7.03 4.80 -1.78
N THR A 85 -7.76 5.77 -1.21
CA THR A 85 -8.55 6.74 -1.99
C THR A 85 -7.66 7.58 -2.89
N THR A 86 -6.52 8.06 -2.38
CA THR A 86 -5.52 8.79 -3.17
C THR A 86 -4.99 7.94 -4.34
N PHE A 87 -4.75 6.65 -4.10
CA PHE A 87 -4.32 5.74 -5.15
C PHE A 87 -5.36 5.57 -6.26
N ILE A 88 -6.62 5.27 -5.91
CA ILE A 88 -7.69 5.14 -6.91
C ILE A 88 -7.84 6.46 -7.67
N TYR A 89 -7.85 7.61 -6.96
CA TYR A 89 -7.93 8.93 -7.57
C TYR A 89 -6.83 9.15 -8.61
N ALA A 90 -5.58 8.84 -8.27
CA ALA A 90 -4.46 8.98 -9.19
C ALA A 90 -4.63 8.10 -10.44
N LEU A 91 -5.14 6.88 -10.29
CA LEU A 91 -5.40 5.98 -11.41
C LEU A 91 -6.55 6.47 -12.31
N THR A 92 -7.65 6.95 -11.74
CA THR A 92 -8.80 7.45 -12.51
C THR A 92 -8.48 8.77 -13.22
N HIS A 93 -7.56 9.58 -12.71
CA HIS A 93 -7.15 10.87 -13.29
C HIS A 93 -5.92 10.77 -14.21
N ASN A 94 -5.58 9.58 -14.69
CA ASN A 94 -4.42 9.33 -15.57
C ASN A 94 -3.05 9.71 -14.96
N LEU A 95 -2.97 9.85 -13.64
CA LEU A 95 -1.73 10.08 -12.88
C LEU A 95 -1.04 8.76 -12.52
N VAL A 96 -1.08 7.79 -13.44
CA VAL A 96 -0.57 6.43 -13.23
C VAL A 96 0.95 6.42 -13.02
N LEU A 97 1.66 7.32 -13.72
CA LEU A 97 3.10 7.51 -13.57
C LEU A 97 3.48 8.02 -12.17
N ASP A 98 2.75 9.03 -11.67
CA ASP A 98 2.95 9.58 -10.33
C ASP A 98 2.62 8.56 -9.23
N ALA A 99 1.52 7.81 -9.39
CA ALA A 99 1.18 6.72 -8.49
C ALA A 99 2.28 5.65 -8.45
N SER A 100 2.82 5.27 -9.61
CA SER A 100 3.89 4.27 -9.71
C SER A 100 5.18 4.74 -9.04
N LEU A 101 5.55 6.03 -9.18
CA LEU A 101 6.67 6.64 -8.47
C LEU A 101 6.49 6.60 -6.95
N GLY A 102 5.27 6.85 -6.46
CA GLY A 102 4.94 6.68 -5.04
C GLY A 102 5.16 5.24 -4.57
N TYR A 103 4.69 4.25 -5.34
CA TYR A 103 4.89 2.84 -5.01
C TYR A 103 6.36 2.40 -4.99
N PHE A 104 7.23 2.98 -5.82
CA PHE A 104 8.66 2.68 -5.75
C PHE A 104 9.34 3.25 -4.50
N THR A 105 8.72 4.22 -3.84
CA THR A 105 9.21 4.80 -2.58
C THR A 105 8.81 3.94 -1.37
N ASN A 106 7.70 3.20 -1.43
CA ASN A 106 7.17 2.35 -0.34
C ASN A 106 8.23 1.41 0.30
N PRO A 107 9.05 0.65 -0.45
CA PRO A 107 10.07 -0.22 0.14
C PRO A 107 11.14 0.55 0.91
N LEU A 108 11.55 1.74 0.43
CA LEU A 108 12.51 2.58 1.13
C LEU A 108 11.92 3.13 2.43
N PHE A 109 10.66 3.58 2.39
CA PHE A 109 9.94 4.03 3.57
C PHE A 109 9.78 2.92 4.60
N SER A 110 9.39 1.72 4.16
CA SER A 110 9.27 0.53 5.02
C SER A 110 10.60 0.15 5.68
N ILE A 111 11.71 0.20 4.94
CA ILE A 111 13.05 -0.05 5.50
C ILE A 111 13.44 1.05 6.48
N ALA A 112 13.19 2.32 6.16
CA ALA A 112 13.49 3.44 7.04
C ALA A 112 12.72 3.33 8.36
N LEU A 113 11.42 3.03 8.30
CA LEU A 113 10.60 2.79 9.49
C LEU A 113 11.11 1.59 10.29
N GLY A 114 11.51 0.48 9.64
CA GLY A 114 12.12 -0.66 10.32
C GLY A 114 13.43 -0.30 11.05
N VAL A 115 14.30 0.49 10.44
CA VAL A 115 15.55 0.91 11.08
C VAL A 115 15.29 1.91 12.22
N ILE A 116 14.36 2.85 12.04
CA ILE A 116 14.08 3.92 13.02
C ILE A 116 13.29 3.40 14.22
N PHE A 117 12.25 2.59 14.00
CA PHE A 117 11.36 2.13 15.07
C PHE A 117 11.75 0.77 15.66
N LEU A 118 12.23 -0.17 14.83
CA LEU A 118 12.65 -1.50 15.30
C LEU A 118 14.14 -1.55 15.66
N HIS A 119 14.91 -0.50 15.35
CA HIS A 119 16.37 -0.47 15.53
C HIS A 119 17.09 -1.67 14.86
N ASP A 120 16.50 -2.22 13.80
CA ASP A 120 17.02 -3.39 13.12
C ASP A 120 18.35 -3.10 12.42
N LYS A 121 19.35 -3.93 12.69
CA LYS A 121 20.68 -3.80 12.08
C LYS A 121 20.66 -4.41 10.69
N LEU A 122 20.62 -3.57 9.66
CA LEU A 122 20.69 -4.00 8.27
C LEU A 122 21.99 -4.77 7.97
N SER A 123 21.84 -5.96 7.40
CA SER A 123 22.94 -6.77 6.87
C SER A 123 23.70 -6.03 5.77
N ARG A 124 24.98 -6.38 5.54
CA ARG A 124 25.81 -5.76 4.48
C ARG A 124 25.14 -5.83 3.11
N PHE A 125 24.51 -6.96 2.78
CA PHE A 125 23.77 -7.12 1.52
C PHE A 125 22.50 -6.26 1.45
N GLN A 126 21.78 -6.08 2.56
CA GLN A 126 20.61 -5.20 2.61
C GLN A 126 21.01 -3.73 2.43
N ARG A 127 22.15 -3.30 2.98
CA ARG A 127 22.66 -1.93 2.74
C ARG A 127 22.97 -1.70 1.26
N ILE A 128 23.59 -2.66 0.59
CA ILE A 128 23.85 -2.58 -0.86
C ILE A 128 22.53 -2.51 -1.62
N ALA A 129 21.53 -3.34 -1.27
CA ALA A 129 20.22 -3.30 -1.87
C ALA A 129 19.51 -1.94 -1.67
N VAL A 130 19.62 -1.34 -0.48
CA VAL A 130 19.08 -0.01 -0.19
C VAL A 130 19.77 1.06 -1.04
N VAL A 131 21.11 1.04 -1.12
CA VAL A 131 21.86 1.99 -1.96
C VAL A 131 21.41 1.87 -3.41
N LEU A 132 21.32 0.64 -3.95
CA LEU A 132 20.83 0.37 -5.31
C LEU A 132 19.39 0.84 -5.53
N ALA A 133 18.51 0.63 -4.55
CA ALA A 133 17.12 1.09 -4.61
C ALA A 133 17.04 2.63 -4.63
N ILE A 134 17.86 3.31 -3.82
CA ILE A 134 17.95 4.77 -3.81
C ILE A 134 18.47 5.29 -5.15
N THR A 135 19.54 4.72 -5.72
CA THR A 135 20.02 5.14 -7.04
C THR A 135 19.00 4.88 -8.14
N GLY A 136 18.30 3.75 -8.10
CA GLY A 136 17.22 3.45 -9.04
C GLY A 136 16.09 4.48 -8.97
N LEU A 137 15.65 4.85 -7.76
CA LEU A 137 14.63 5.88 -7.56
C LEU A 137 15.11 7.26 -8.04
N VAL A 138 16.34 7.66 -7.69
CA VAL A 138 16.93 8.93 -8.15
C VAL A 138 17.01 8.97 -9.68
N TYR A 139 17.43 7.88 -10.31
CA TYR A 139 17.44 7.76 -11.76
C TYR A 139 16.03 7.93 -12.35
N GLN A 140 15.02 7.28 -11.77
CA GLN A 140 13.65 7.39 -12.23
C GLN A 140 13.09 8.81 -12.07
N VAL A 141 13.39 9.50 -10.97
CA VAL A 141 13.01 10.89 -10.74
C VAL A 141 13.68 11.84 -11.75
N ILE A 142 14.97 11.63 -12.05
CA ILE A 142 15.70 12.43 -13.05
C ILE A 142 15.17 12.16 -14.46
N LEU A 143 14.91 10.90 -14.81
CA LEU A 143 14.39 10.51 -16.12
C LEU A 143 12.95 10.98 -16.33
N PHE A 144 12.15 11.06 -15.26
CA PHE A 144 10.80 11.62 -15.30
C PHE A 144 10.80 13.16 -15.41
N ARG A 145 11.95 13.81 -15.22
CA ARG A 145 12.10 15.27 -15.20
C ARG A 145 12.03 16.02 -16.56
N PRO A 146 12.04 15.45 -17.78
CA PRO A 146 11.95 16.25 -19.00
C PRO A 146 10.55 16.22 -19.61
N ARG A 147 9.63 17.11 -19.15
CA ARG A 147 8.55 17.80 -19.91
C ARG A 147 7.35 18.32 -19.09
N SER A 148 7.17 17.92 -17.83
CA SER A 148 5.97 18.29 -17.04
C SER A 148 6.18 19.45 -16.05
N THR A 149 7.15 20.34 -16.28
CA THR A 149 7.43 21.47 -15.37
C THR A 149 6.34 22.54 -15.31
N SER A 150 5.30 22.47 -16.16
CA SER A 150 4.18 23.42 -16.16
C SER A 150 2.89 22.90 -15.51
N ARG A 151 2.84 21.65 -15.02
CA ARG A 151 1.60 21.02 -14.50
C ARG A 151 1.65 20.49 -13.07
N PHE A 152 2.78 20.63 -12.37
CA PHE A 152 2.91 20.25 -10.96
C PHE A 152 2.17 21.26 -10.06
N GLY A 153 0.87 21.06 -9.89
CA GLY A 153 0.10 21.71 -8.82
C GLY A 153 0.41 21.07 -7.47
N ASN A 154 0.38 21.87 -6.38
CA ASN A 154 0.67 21.45 -5.01
C ASN A 154 -0.02 20.13 -4.56
N GLY A 155 -1.16 19.77 -5.15
CA GLY A 155 -1.91 18.54 -4.85
C GLY A 155 -1.26 17.23 -5.35
N GLN A 156 -0.37 17.28 -6.36
CA GLN A 156 0.27 16.07 -6.89
C GLN A 156 1.39 15.53 -5.99
N HIS A 157 2.19 16.41 -5.39
CA HIS A 157 3.21 16.00 -4.40
C HIS A 157 2.58 15.31 -3.18
N ILE A 158 1.43 15.81 -2.74
CA ILE A 158 0.63 15.22 -1.68
C ILE A 158 0.18 13.83 -2.11
N CYS A 159 -0.36 13.65 -3.32
CA CYS A 159 -0.79 12.32 -3.78
C CYS A 159 0.33 11.29 -3.78
N ILE A 160 1.53 11.65 -4.24
CA ILE A 160 2.68 10.74 -4.29
C ILE A 160 3.08 10.30 -2.87
N LEU A 161 3.16 11.25 -1.93
CA LEU A 161 3.55 10.95 -0.54
C LEU A 161 2.53 10.04 0.16
N TRP A 162 1.23 10.24 -0.06
CA TRP A 162 0.18 9.41 0.54
C TRP A 162 0.05 8.03 -0.10
N VAL A 163 0.43 7.87 -1.37
CA VAL A 163 0.54 6.55 -2.02
C VAL A 163 1.79 5.77 -1.54
N SER A 164 2.78 6.51 -1.02
CA SER A 164 4.07 5.98 -0.51
C SER A 164 4.05 5.68 1.00
N ALA A 165 2.92 5.89 1.68
CA ALA A 165 2.75 5.76 3.13
C ALA A 165 1.56 4.86 3.45
#